data_AF-A0A1F6RXI4-F1
#
_entry.id   AF-A0A1F6RXI4-F1
#
_cell.length_a   1.000
_cell.length_b   1.000
_cell.length_c   1.000
_cell.angle_alpha   90.00
_cell.angle_beta   90.00
_cell.angle_gamma   90.00
#
_symmetry.space_group_name_H-M   'P 1'
#
loop_
_entity.id
_entity.type
_entity.pdbx_description
1 polymer ?
#
loop_
_entity_poly.entity_id
_entity_poly.type
_entity_poly.pdbx_seq_one_letter_code
_entity_poly.pdbx_strand_id
1 'polypeptide(L)'
;MKKIITLATLFGAIILLDGCVKQNAINNTSQEQPEQTVSEKSCQKDDDCACGRHIDTKQCFFGNAKYVDPNLKPCPDFCAGIDGRMQTKCIDGECRQVKVGVKDTAE
;
A
#
# COMPACT_ATOMS: atom_id res chain seq x y z
N MET A 1 72.48 12.81 -15.88
CA MET A 1 72.89 13.93 -15.01
C MET A 1 71.97 15.12 -15.22
N LYS A 2 71.00 15.33 -14.33
CA LYS A 2 70.29 16.62 -14.20
C LYS A 2 69.76 16.75 -12.77
N LYS A 3 70.04 17.92 -12.22
CA LYS A 3 70.26 18.21 -10.80
C LYS A 3 68.96 18.30 -10.01
N ILE A 4 68.98 17.73 -8.82
CA ILE A 4 68.01 17.92 -7.75
C ILE A 4 68.27 19.31 -7.16
N ILE A 5 67.29 20.23 -7.22
CA ILE A 5 67.31 21.48 -6.45
C ILE A 5 66.02 21.57 -5.66
N THR A 6 66.22 21.50 -4.36
CA THR A 6 65.35 21.71 -3.21
C THR A 6 64.56 23.02 -3.28
N LEU A 7 63.28 22.99 -2.94
CA LEU A 7 62.62 24.10 -2.23
C LEU A 7 61.39 23.58 -1.50
N ALA A 8 61.60 23.22 -0.24
CA ALA A 8 60.54 22.98 0.72
C ALA A 8 59.97 24.33 1.16
N THR A 9 58.78 24.70 0.68
CA THR A 9 58.01 25.80 1.25
C THR A 9 57.08 25.26 2.32
N LEU A 10 57.55 25.34 3.57
CA LEU A 10 56.72 25.33 4.78
C LEU A 10 56.01 26.68 4.92
N PHE A 11 54.74 26.76 4.56
CA PHE A 11 53.71 27.63 5.14
C PHE A 11 52.39 26.96 4.71
N GLY A 12 51.63 26.30 5.56
CA GLY A 12 51.05 26.84 6.77
C GLY A 12 49.56 27.00 6.52
N ALA A 13 48.74 26.48 7.44
CA ALA A 13 47.27 26.50 7.46
C ALA A 13 46.55 25.38 6.69
N ILE A 14 46.34 24.30 7.45
CA ILE A 14 45.15 23.45 7.48
C ILE A 14 43.88 24.30 7.28
N ILE A 15 43.06 23.96 6.28
CA ILE A 15 41.60 24.02 6.41
C ILE A 15 41.08 22.64 6.03
N LEU A 16 40.92 21.80 7.06
CA LEU A 16 39.98 20.69 7.04
C LEU A 16 38.59 21.32 7.14
N LEU A 17 37.78 21.22 6.09
CA LEU A 17 36.35 20.97 6.24
C LEU A 17 35.86 20.18 5.03
N ASP A 18 35.46 18.96 5.32
CA ASP A 18 34.87 17.93 4.49
C ASP A 18 33.72 18.45 3.60
N GLY A 19 34.05 18.75 2.35
CA GLY A 19 33.09 18.82 1.26
C GLY A 19 32.85 17.44 0.67
N CYS A 20 31.99 16.63 1.30
CA CYS A 20 31.38 15.48 0.63
C CYS A 20 30.44 16.00 -0.48
N VAL A 21 30.95 16.24 -1.69
CA VAL A 21 30.11 16.38 -2.88
C VAL A 21 29.51 15.00 -3.18
N LYS A 22 28.27 14.78 -2.72
CA LYS A 22 27.49 13.59 -3.05
C LYS A 22 26.94 13.75 -4.47
N GLN A 23 27.26 12.76 -5.30
CA GLN A 23 26.67 12.53 -6.61
C GLN A 23 25.16 12.42 -6.45
N ASN A 24 24.41 13.37 -7.03
CA ASN A 24 22.97 13.26 -7.11
C ASN A 24 22.65 12.38 -8.33
N ALA A 25 22.81 11.07 -8.14
CA ALA A 25 22.21 10.08 -9.01
C ALA A 25 20.71 10.07 -8.67
N ILE A 26 19.88 10.65 -9.54
CA ILE A 26 18.45 10.33 -9.58
C ILE A 26 18.30 9.24 -10.63
N ASN A 27 18.73 8.07 -10.20
CA ASN A 27 18.38 6.77 -10.73
C ASN A 27 16.87 6.76 -10.93
N ASN A 28 16.44 6.42 -12.14
CA ASN A 28 15.10 5.90 -12.39
C ASN A 28 14.93 4.64 -11.53
N THR A 29 14.57 4.82 -10.27
CA THR A 29 14.01 3.77 -9.45
C THR A 29 12.55 3.68 -9.88
N SER A 30 12.33 2.91 -10.94
CA SER A 30 11.11 2.11 -11.01
C SER A 30 11.14 1.28 -9.73
N GLN A 31 10.50 1.80 -8.68
CA GLN A 31 10.23 1.03 -7.49
C GLN A 31 9.27 -0.04 -7.98
N GLU A 32 9.81 -1.19 -8.37
CA GLU A 32 9.13 -2.45 -8.16
C GLU A 32 9.03 -2.58 -6.64
N GLN A 33 8.04 -1.85 -6.10
CA GLN A 33 7.62 -1.95 -4.72
C GLN A 33 7.26 -3.42 -4.55
N PRO A 34 7.75 -4.11 -3.51
CA PRO A 34 7.27 -5.46 -3.25
C PRO A 34 5.75 -5.38 -3.26
N GLU A 35 5.13 -6.21 -4.09
CA GLU A 35 3.69 -6.40 -4.14
C GLU A 35 3.25 -6.71 -2.72
N GLN A 36 2.96 -5.65 -1.95
CA GLN A 36 2.38 -5.76 -0.63
C GLN A 36 1.03 -6.35 -0.94
N THR A 37 0.89 -7.64 -0.69
CA THR A 37 -0.34 -8.38 -0.82
C THR A 37 -1.34 -7.72 0.14
N VAL A 38 -1.99 -6.67 -0.35
CA VAL A 38 -3.10 -6.02 0.32
C VAL A 38 -4.06 -7.16 0.61
N SER A 39 -4.25 -7.50 1.89
CA SER A 39 -5.14 -8.59 2.26
C SER A 39 -6.48 -8.35 1.56
N GLU A 40 -7.03 -9.37 0.91
CA GLU A 40 -8.26 -9.24 0.12
C GLU A 40 -9.45 -8.75 0.96
N LYS A 41 -9.34 -8.78 2.28
CA LYS A 41 -10.33 -8.26 3.23
C LYS A 41 -9.97 -6.89 3.81
N SER A 42 -8.78 -6.36 3.58
CA SER A 42 -8.36 -5.09 4.21
C SER A 42 -9.08 -3.88 3.63
N CYS A 43 -9.33 -2.87 4.47
CA CYS A 43 -9.99 -1.63 4.08
C CYS A 43 -9.54 -0.46 4.96
N GLN A 44 -9.72 0.77 4.47
CA GLN A 44 -9.56 1.99 5.25
C GLN A 44 -10.92 2.66 5.54
N LYS A 45 -11.88 2.47 4.63
CA LYS A 45 -13.25 2.99 4.74
C LYS A 45 -14.25 2.02 4.10
N ASP A 46 -15.53 2.24 4.38
CA ASP A 46 -16.63 1.41 3.85
C ASP A 46 -16.61 1.26 2.33
N ASP A 47 -16.30 2.34 1.60
CA ASP A 47 -16.25 2.33 0.13
C ASP A 47 -15.17 1.42 -0.44
N ASP A 48 -14.15 1.10 0.36
CA ASP A 48 -13.11 0.16 -0.05
C ASP A 48 -13.62 -1.28 -0.02
N CYS A 49 -14.78 -1.53 0.60
CA CYS A 49 -15.41 -2.83 0.67
C CYS A 49 -16.50 -2.98 -0.40
N ALA A 50 -16.49 -4.10 -1.10
CA ALA A 50 -17.54 -4.48 -2.03
C ALA A 50 -17.97 -5.94 -1.80
N CYS A 51 -19.14 -6.26 -2.33
CA CYS A 51 -19.62 -7.63 -2.38
C CYS A 51 -20.10 -7.96 -3.80
N GLY A 52 -19.71 -9.13 -4.29
CA GLY A 52 -19.98 -9.56 -5.65
C GLY A 52 -19.30 -10.89 -5.92
N ARG A 53 -18.56 -10.97 -7.02
CA ARG A 53 -17.77 -12.15 -7.38
C ARG A 53 -16.29 -11.81 -7.39
N HIS A 54 -15.49 -12.73 -6.88
CA HIS A 54 -14.04 -12.60 -6.88
C HIS A 54 -13.51 -12.52 -8.31
N ILE A 55 -12.54 -11.64 -8.57
CA ILE A 55 -11.99 -11.41 -9.91
C ILE A 55 -11.33 -12.67 -10.49
N ASP A 56 -10.59 -13.44 -9.69
CA ASP A 56 -9.94 -14.67 -10.16
C ASP A 56 -10.83 -15.90 -10.08
N THR A 57 -11.35 -16.22 -8.88
CA THR A 57 -12.09 -17.47 -8.66
C THR A 57 -13.52 -17.45 -9.22
N LYS A 58 -14.05 -16.26 -9.53
CA LYS A 58 -15.44 -16.03 -9.99
C LYS A 58 -16.51 -16.48 -8.99
N GLN A 59 -16.14 -16.88 -7.78
CA GLN A 59 -17.04 -17.27 -6.70
C GLN A 59 -17.58 -16.05 -5.96
N CYS A 60 -18.71 -16.21 -5.26
CA CYS A 60 -19.27 -15.14 -4.45
C CYS A 60 -18.27 -14.74 -3.35
N PHE A 61 -18.03 -13.45 -3.23
CA PHE A 61 -16.99 -12.89 -2.39
C PHE A 61 -17.38 -11.51 -1.86
N PHE A 62 -16.96 -11.22 -0.64
CA PHE A 62 -16.99 -9.88 -0.05
C PHE A 62 -15.59 -9.55 0.42
N GLY A 63 -15.17 -8.30 0.29
CA GLY A 63 -13.82 -7.89 0.66
C GLY A 63 -13.48 -6.55 0.02
N ASN A 64 -12.19 -6.28 -0.12
CA ASN A 64 -11.70 -5.10 -0.78
C ASN A 64 -12.20 -5.08 -2.23
N ALA A 65 -12.71 -3.92 -2.65
CA ALA A 65 -13.36 -3.71 -3.94
C ALA A 65 -12.44 -4.02 -5.12
N LYS A 66 -11.12 -3.95 -4.95
CA LYS A 66 -10.13 -4.32 -5.98
C LYS A 66 -10.18 -5.80 -6.38
N TYR A 67 -10.73 -6.68 -5.51
CA TYR A 67 -10.84 -8.11 -5.75
C TYR A 67 -12.24 -8.53 -6.22
N VAL A 68 -13.16 -7.58 -6.41
CA VAL A 68 -14.51 -7.83 -6.90
C VAL A 68 -14.62 -7.44 -8.36
N ASP A 69 -15.07 -8.35 -9.21
CA ASP A 69 -15.29 -8.09 -10.63
C ASP A 69 -16.64 -7.38 -10.85
N PRO A 70 -16.65 -6.11 -11.30
CA PRO A 70 -17.88 -5.35 -11.47
C PRO A 70 -18.71 -5.81 -12.68
N ASN A 71 -18.14 -6.63 -13.57
CA ASN A 71 -18.81 -7.06 -14.81
C ASN A 71 -19.59 -8.36 -14.63
N LEU A 72 -19.40 -9.07 -13.52
CA LEU A 72 -20.09 -10.33 -13.27
C LEU A 72 -21.41 -10.09 -12.55
N LYS A 73 -22.36 -11.01 -12.77
CA LYS A 73 -23.64 -10.97 -12.06
C LYS A 73 -23.40 -11.02 -10.53
N PRO A 74 -23.97 -10.06 -9.77
CA PRO A 74 -23.79 -10.01 -8.32
C PRO A 74 -24.40 -11.25 -7.65
N CYS A 75 -23.97 -11.50 -6.41
CA CYS A 75 -24.48 -12.58 -5.57
C CYS A 75 -25.44 -12.03 -4.51
N PRO A 76 -26.74 -11.80 -4.83
CA PRO A 76 -27.65 -11.09 -3.94
C PRO A 76 -27.84 -11.81 -2.60
N ASP A 77 -28.05 -13.13 -2.61
CA ASP A 77 -28.26 -13.90 -1.38
C ASP A 77 -27.01 -13.94 -0.49
N PHE A 78 -25.82 -13.90 -1.08
CA PHE A 78 -24.55 -13.87 -0.35
C PHE A 78 -24.23 -12.48 0.20
N CYS A 79 -24.58 -11.43 -0.54
CA CYS A 79 -24.25 -10.05 -0.19
C CYS A 79 -25.26 -9.42 0.77
N ALA A 80 -26.55 -9.68 0.54
CA ALA A 80 -27.63 -9.12 1.33
C ALA A 80 -28.23 -10.14 2.32
N GLY A 81 -27.86 -11.42 2.23
CA GLY A 81 -28.54 -12.48 2.98
C GLY A 81 -29.92 -12.81 2.40
N ILE A 82 -30.49 -13.93 2.82
CA ILE A 82 -31.86 -14.35 2.42
C ILE A 82 -32.91 -13.31 2.88
N ASP A 83 -32.65 -12.62 3.99
CA ASP A 83 -33.53 -11.59 4.54
C ASP A 83 -33.30 -10.19 3.96
N GLY A 84 -32.27 -10.02 3.11
CA GLY A 84 -31.90 -8.74 2.50
C GLY A 84 -31.33 -7.73 3.50
N ARG A 85 -30.88 -8.16 4.69
CA ARG A 85 -30.44 -7.29 5.78
C ARG A 85 -28.93 -7.31 6.01
N MET A 86 -28.12 -7.86 5.12
CA MET A 86 -26.67 -7.83 5.25
C MET A 86 -26.05 -6.69 4.44
N GLN A 87 -25.02 -6.06 5.00
CA GLN A 87 -24.21 -5.07 4.32
C GLN A 87 -22.74 -5.31 4.62
N THR A 88 -21.86 -5.10 3.64
CA THR A 88 -20.41 -5.14 3.86
C THR A 88 -19.92 -3.77 4.32
N LYS A 89 -19.15 -3.73 5.41
CA LYS A 89 -18.65 -2.54 6.09
C LYS A 89 -17.18 -2.69 6.45
N CYS A 90 -16.46 -1.58 6.56
CA CYS A 90 -15.10 -1.57 7.05
C CYS A 90 -15.09 -1.40 8.58
N ILE A 91 -14.67 -2.44 9.29
CA ILE A 91 -14.65 -2.48 10.76
C ILE A 91 -13.26 -2.95 11.19
N ASP A 92 -12.58 -2.14 12.00
CA ASP A 92 -11.22 -2.42 12.50
C ASP A 92 -10.19 -2.67 11.38
N GLY A 93 -10.35 -2.02 10.22
CA GLY A 93 -9.48 -2.18 9.06
C GLY A 93 -9.76 -3.42 8.20
N GLU A 94 -10.87 -4.12 8.46
CA GLU A 94 -11.30 -5.29 7.70
C GLU A 94 -12.74 -5.19 7.21
N CYS A 95 -12.99 -5.65 5.99
CA CYS A 95 -14.32 -5.79 5.43
C CYS A 95 -15.07 -6.92 6.13
N ARG A 96 -16.15 -6.57 6.82
CA ARG A 96 -17.05 -7.49 7.52
C ARG A 96 -18.47 -7.34 7.02
N GLN A 97 -19.23 -8.43 7.01
CA GLN A 97 -20.67 -8.35 6.79
C GLN A 97 -21.39 -8.14 8.13
N VAL A 98 -22.25 -7.14 8.18
CA VAL A 98 -23.07 -6.79 9.35
C VAL A 98 -24.55 -6.76 8.99
N LYS A 99 -25.42 -6.91 9.99
CA LYS A 99 -26.86 -6.79 9.80
C LYS A 99 -27.30 -5.34 9.91
N VAL A 100 -27.96 -4.81 8.87
CA VAL A 100 -28.56 -3.48 8.91
C VAL A 100 -29.86 -3.49 9.74
N GLY A 101 -30.03 -2.47 10.58
CA GLY A 101 -31.24 -2.28 11.39
C GLY A 101 -31.25 -3.03 12.73
N VAL A 102 -30.19 -3.76 13.07
CA VAL A 102 -29.92 -4.09 14.47
C VAL A 102 -29.22 -2.86 15.05
N LYS A 103 -29.79 -2.24 16.08
CA LYS A 103 -29.03 -1.24 16.84
C LYS A 103 -27.86 -1.99 17.46
N ASP A 104 -26.66 -1.78 16.93
CA ASP A 104 -25.42 -2.25 17.53
C ASP A 104 -25.25 -1.49 18.85
N THR A 105 -25.91 -1.97 19.91
CA THR A 105 -25.62 -1.52 21.26
C THR A 105 -24.30 -2.14 21.65
N ALA A 106 -23.22 -1.41 21.40
CA ALA A 106 -21.99 -1.58 22.16
C ALA A 106 -22.28 -1.09 23.59
N GLU A 107 -22.51 -2.02 24.51
CA GLU A 107 -22.44 -1.81 25.96
C GLU A 107 -21.05 -2.19 26.47
#